data_AF-A0A3L6TVA8-F1
#
_entry.id   AF-A0A3L6TVA8-F1
#
_cell.length_a   1.000
_cell.length_b   1.000
_cell.length_c   1.000
_cell.angle_alpha   90.00
_cell.angle_beta   90.00
_cell.angle_gamma   90.00
#
_symmetry.space_group_name_H-M   'P 1'
#
loop_
_entity.id
_entity.type
_entity.pdbx_description
1 polymer ?
#
loop_
_entity_poly.entity_id
_entity_poly.type
_entity_poly.pdbx_seq_one_letter_code
_entity_poly.pdbx_strand_id
1 'polypeptide(L)' 'MADLLKPNGEIITLMYLAEGQEAGPPFNTTVLDYEEVLKPLGFVIACIQDNDVAVKPRQGMEKIARWKRMANPNTLNSAE' A
#
# COMPACT_ATOMS: atom_id res chain seq x y z
N MET A 1 6.94 -5.74 -7.83
CA MET A 1 7.48 -4.43 -7.38
C MET A 1 8.82 -4.54 -6.67
N ALA A 2 9.02 -5.51 -5.78
CA ALA A 2 10.26 -5.68 -5.03
C ALA A 2 11.53 -5.73 -5.91
N ASP A 3 11.46 -6.38 -7.08
CA ASP A 3 12.62 -6.54 -7.98
C ASP A 3 12.89 -5.32 -8.87
N LEU A 4 11.93 -4.40 -8.98
CA LEU A 4 12.05 -3.20 -9.82
C LEU A 4 12.60 -2.00 -9.05
N LEU A 5 12.42 -1.98 -7.74
CA LEU A 5 12.87 -0.88 -6.90
C LEU A 5 14.36 -1.03 -6.55
N LYS A 6 15.06 0.11 -6.59
CA LYS A 6 16.40 0.22 -5.99
C LYS A 6 16.35 -0.11 -4.48
N PRO A 7 17.49 -0.47 -3.86
CA PRO A 7 17.58 -0.58 -2.41
C PRO A 7 17.06 0.68 -1.72
N ASN A 8 16.30 0.52 -0.63
CA ASN A 8 15.58 1.59 0.08
C ASN A 8 14.57 2.39 -0.78
N GLY A 9 14.20 1.86 -1.95
CA GLY A 9 13.16 2.43 -2.79
C GLY A 9 11.79 2.40 -2.12
N GLU A 10 10.89 3.24 -2.64
CA GLU A 10 9.56 3.44 -2.10
C GLU A 10 8.51 3.15 -3.17
N ILE A 11 7.38 2.58 -2.77
CA ILE A 11 6.19 2.45 -3.62
C ILE A 11 5.19 3.50 -3.16
N ILE A 12 4.61 4.23 -4.11
CA ILE A 12 3.45 5.08 -3.87
C ILE A 12 2.25 4.41 -4.53
N THR A 13 1.22 4.09 -3.75
CA THR A 13 -0.04 3.53 -4.26
C THR A 13 -1.15 4.55 -4.15
N LEU A 14 -1.91 4.74 -5.23
CA LEU A 14 -3.25 5.32 -5.17
C LEU A 14 -4.24 4.16 -5.11
N MET A 15 -4.72 3.86 -3.91
CA MET A 15 -5.60 2.73 -3.65
C MET A 15 -7.04 3.16 -3.88
N TYR A 16 -7.75 2.47 -4.79
CA TYR A 16 -9.19 2.64 -5.00
C TYR A 16 -9.95 1.64 -4.11
N LEU A 17 -10.55 2.14 -3.04
CA LEU A 17 -11.16 1.40 -1.94
C LEU A 17 -12.70 1.49 -2.02
N ALA A 18 -13.27 1.24 -3.20
CA ALA A 18 -14.72 1.21 -3.35
C ALA A 18 -15.32 -0.01 -2.63
N GLU A 19 -16.52 0.17 -2.10
CA GLU A 19 -17.30 -0.87 -1.45
C GLU A 19 -18.50 -1.27 -2.31
N GLY A 20 -18.99 -2.49 -2.11
CA GLY A 20 -20.26 -2.94 -2.68
C GLY A 20 -20.22 -3.42 -4.13
N GLN A 21 -19.04 -3.59 -4.75
CA GLN A 21 -18.97 -4.32 -6.03
C GLN A 21 -19.01 -5.84 -5.77
N GLU A 22 -19.94 -6.54 -6.42
CA GLU A 22 -20.00 -8.02 -6.34
C GLU A 22 -18.93 -8.70 -7.21
N ALA A 23 -18.44 -8.02 -8.25
CA ALA A 23 -17.45 -8.51 -9.21
C ALA A 23 -16.59 -7.37 -9.78
N GLY A 24 -15.53 -7.71 -10.53
CA GLY A 24 -14.63 -6.73 -11.15
C GLY A 24 -14.24 -7.06 -12.60
N PRO A 25 -13.43 -6.21 -13.26
CA PRO A 25 -12.75 -5.02 -12.71
C PRO A 25 -13.58 -3.71 -12.74
N PRO A 26 -13.30 -2.73 -11.84
CA PRO A 26 -12.37 -2.83 -10.70
C PRO A 26 -12.93 -3.76 -9.61
N PHE A 27 -12.05 -4.42 -8.88
CA PHE A 27 -12.42 -5.28 -7.75
C PHE A 27 -12.41 -4.47 -6.45
N ASN A 28 -13.26 -4.83 -5.49
CA ASN A 28 -13.17 -4.28 -4.14
C ASN A 28 -11.80 -4.63 -3.55
N THR A 29 -11.26 -3.70 -2.78
CA THR A 29 -10.04 -3.93 -2.02
C THR A 29 -10.01 -3.04 -0.78
N THR A 30 -9.21 -3.42 0.21
CA THR A 30 -8.99 -2.70 1.45
C THR A 30 -7.52 -2.35 1.61
N VAL A 31 -7.20 -1.44 2.55
CA VAL A 31 -5.79 -1.18 2.92
C VAL A 31 -5.11 -2.47 3.42
N LEU A 32 -5.86 -3.35 4.10
CA LEU A 32 -5.34 -4.61 4.64
C LEU A 32 -4.88 -5.55 3.53
N ASP A 33 -5.62 -5.65 2.42
CA ASP A 33 -5.23 -6.51 1.29
C ASP A 33 -3.85 -6.10 0.73
N TYR A 34 -3.56 -4.80 0.69
CA TYR A 34 -2.24 -4.29 0.28
C TYR A 34 -1.18 -4.66 1.32
N GLU A 35 -1.46 -4.51 2.61
CA GLU A 35 -0.53 -4.91 3.66
C GLU A 35 -0.21 -6.40 3.61
N GLU A 36 -1.20 -7.26 3.40
CA GLU A 36 -1.04 -8.71 3.34
C GLU A 36 -0.08 -9.16 2.24
N VAL A 37 -0.07 -8.46 1.09
CA VAL A 37 0.82 -8.81 -0.04
C VAL A 37 2.15 -8.05 0.00
N LEU A 38 2.20 -6.84 0.57
CA LEU A 38 3.41 -6.01 0.59
C LEU A 38 4.31 -6.30 1.79
N LYS A 39 3.75 -6.62 2.96
CA LYS A 39 4.52 -6.88 4.19
C LYS A 39 5.45 -8.09 4.07
N PRO A 40 5.05 -9.24 3.48
CA PRO A 40 5.96 -10.37 3.24
C PRO A 40 7.13 -10.03 2.31
N LEU A 41 6.97 -9.00 1.46
CA LEU A 41 8.01 -8.50 0.56
C LEU A 41 8.94 -7.46 1.23
N GLY A 42 8.75 -7.21 2.53
CA GLY A 42 9.57 -6.28 3.32
C GLY A 42 9.16 -4.82 3.17
N PHE A 43 7.96 -4.54 2.64
CA PHE A 43 7.41 -3.19 2.60
C PHE A 43 6.56 -2.91 3.83
N VAL A 44 6.76 -1.76 4.43
CA VAL A 44 5.95 -1.26 5.55
C VAL A 44 5.32 0.06 5.18
N ILE A 45 4.14 0.34 5.73
CA ILE A 45 3.45 1.60 5.49
C ILE A 45 4.21 2.73 6.21
N ALA A 46 4.69 3.70 5.46
CA ALA A 46 5.36 4.89 5.98
C ALA A 46 4.37 6.03 6.22
N CYS A 47 3.35 6.14 5.36
CA CYS A 47 2.28 7.12 5.47
C CYS A 47 1.07 6.62 4.68
N ILE A 48 -0.13 6.93 5.18
CA ILE A 48 -1.38 6.76 4.46
C ILE A 48 -2.26 7.97 4.73
N GLN A 49 -2.92 8.47 3.68
CA GLN A 49 -3.79 9.64 3.75
C GLN A 49 -4.94 9.52 2.75
N ASP A 50 -6.02 10.25 3.02
CA ASP A 50 -7.12 10.42 2.07
C ASP A 50 -6.66 11.21 0.84
N ASN A 51 -7.28 10.91 -0.31
CA ASN A 51 -7.08 11.70 -1.53
C ASN A 51 -8.10 12.85 -1.60
N ASP A 52 -7.77 13.98 -0.96
CA ASP A 52 -8.65 15.16 -0.93
C ASP A 52 -8.86 15.83 -2.31
N VAL A 53 -8.01 15.51 -3.28
CA VAL A 53 -8.08 16.03 -4.66
C VAL A 53 -8.63 15.00 -5.66
N ALA A 54 -9.23 13.92 -5.16
CA ALA A 54 -9.91 12.93 -6.00
C ALA A 54 -10.98 13.59 -6.88
N VAL A 55 -11.14 13.07 -8.10
CA VAL A 55 -12.25 13.47 -8.96
C VAL A 55 -13.59 13.11 -8.31
N LYS A 56 -14.63 13.91 -8.56
CA LYS A 56 -15.95 13.76 -7.90
C LYS A 56 -16.46 12.31 -7.80
N PRO A 57 -16.39 11.47 -8.86
CA PRO A 57 -16.89 10.09 -8.77
C PRO A 57 -16.08 9.17 -7.85
N ARG A 58 -14.91 9.58 -7.39
CA ARG A 58 -13.95 8.79 -6.59
C ARG A 58 -13.65 9.40 -5.23
N GLN A 59 -14.26 10.54 -4.93
CA GLN A 59 -14.08 11.26 -3.68
C GLN A 59 -14.53 10.39 -2.50
N GLY A 60 -13.66 10.24 -1.50
CA GLY A 60 -13.88 9.36 -0.34
C GLY A 60 -13.64 7.87 -0.60
N MET A 61 -13.28 7.48 -1.83
CA MET A 61 -12.99 6.08 -2.20
C MET A 61 -11.51 5.86 -2.54
N GLU A 62 -10.65 6.84 -2.30
CA GLU A 62 -9.23 6.73 -2.63
C GLU A 62 -8.34 7.13 -1.45
N LYS A 63 -7.29 6.35 -1.23
CA LYS A 63 -6.20 6.67 -0.29
C LYS A 63 -4.85 6.61 -0.99
N ILE A 64 -3.97 7.53 -0.65
CA ILE A 64 -2.57 7.50 -1.09
C ILE A 64 -1.74 6.91 0.05
N ALA A 65 -0.98 5.85 -0.25
CA ALA A 65 -0.05 5.25 0.69
C ALA A 65 1.38 5.24 0.15
N ARG A 66 2.31 5.47 1.06
CA ARG A 66 3.76 5.40 0.86
C ARG A 66 4.28 4.16 1.56
N TRP A 67 4.94 3.28 0.81
CA TRP A 67 5.45 2.01 1.32
C TRP A 67 6.96 1.96 1.19
N LYS A 68 7.65 1.87 2.33
CA LYS A 68 9.11 1.85 2.37
C LYS A 68 9.59 0.42 2.50
N ARG A 69 10.58 0.05 1.68
CA ARG A 69 11.26 -1.23 1.82
C ARG A 69 12.24 -1.17 2.98
N MET A 70 12.08 -2.04 3.98
CA MET A 70 13.01 -2.19 5.08
C MET A 70 14.26 -2.94 4.59
N ALA A 71 15.44 -2.45 4.94
CA ALA A 71 16.69 -3.19 4.73
C ALA A 71 16.76 -4.32 5.78
N ASN A 72 16.60 -5.56 5.34
CA ASN A 72 16.69 -6.80 6.13
C ASN A 72 15.67 -6.97 7.28
N PRO A 73 14.67 -7.88 7.14
CA PRO A 73 13.78 -8.24 8.26
C PRO A 73 14.51 -8.91 9.45
N ASN A 74 15.75 -9.39 9.27
CA ASN A 74 16.53 -10.07 10.32
C ASN A 74 17.35 -9.14 11.25
N THR A 75 17.37 -7.82 11.04
CA THR A 75 18.19 -6.93 11.88
C THR A 75 17.51 -6.44 13.16
N LEU A 76 16.26 -6.85 13.42
CA LEU A 76 15.52 -6.49 14.63
C LEU A 76 15.65 -7.53 15.77
N ASN A 77 16.18 -8.73 15.51
CA ASN A 77 16.32 -9.80 16.51
C ASN A 77 17.72 -9.83 17.18
N SER A 78 18.49 -8.74 17.13
CA SER A 78 19.83 -8.65 17.73
C SER A 78 19.94 -7.57 18.81
N ALA A 79 18.79 -7.12 19.33
CA ALA A 79 18.70 -6.18 20.44
C ALA A 79 17.83 -6.75 21.57
N GLU A 80 18.14 -7.97 22.01
CA GLU A 80 17.77 -8.52 23.32
C GLU A 80 18.98 -9.21 23.94
#